data_AF-A0A6G0VTH0-F1
#
_entry.id   AF-A0A6G0VTH0-F1
#
_cell.length_a   1.000
_cell.length_b   1.000
_cell.length_c   1.000
_cell.angle_alpha   90.00
_cell.angle_beta   90.00
_cell.angle_gamma   90.00
#
_symmetry.space_group_name_H-M   'P 1'
#
loop_
_entity.id
_entity.type
_entity.pdbx_description
1 polymer ?
#
loop_
_entity_poly.entity_id
_entity_poly.type
_entity_poly.pdbx_seq_one_letter_code
_entity_poly.pdbx_strand_id
1 'polypeptide(L)'
;MNIQRDTYSSYKHRNTWKALIGIAPNGVVTFVSSLFPGSTSDKMVTLKSGLLEKLVAGDLIVAIKGFLIRDILPQGVSLNIPPFLDTPQFTPD
;
A
#
# COMPACT_ATOMS: atom_id res chain seq x y z
N MET A 1 -10.22 -20.45 13.00
CA MET A 1 -9.31 -19.65 12.15
C MET A 1 -8.44 -20.63 11.39
N ASN A 2 -8.45 -20.63 10.06
CA ASN A 2 -7.59 -21.52 9.27
C ASN A 2 -6.35 -20.73 8.86
N ILE A 3 -5.32 -20.81 9.70
CA ILE A 3 -4.11 -19.97 9.60
C ILE A 3 -3.42 -20.13 8.23
N GLN A 4 -3.40 -21.35 7.69
CA GLN A 4 -2.83 -21.60 6.37
C GLN A 4 -3.59 -20.83 5.28
N ARG A 5 -4.92 -20.94 5.26
CA ARG A 5 -5.73 -20.23 4.27
C ARG A 5 -5.62 -18.71 4.40
N ASP A 6 -5.64 -18.20 5.63
CA ASP A 6 -5.63 -16.76 5.88
C ASP A 6 -4.26 -16.13 5.58
N THR A 7 -3.17 -16.86 5.81
CA THR A 7 -1.81 -16.36 5.52
C THR A 7 -1.37 -16.62 4.08
N TYR A 8 -2.02 -17.53 3.35
CA TYR A 8 -1.65 -17.82 1.96
C TYR A 8 -1.88 -16.60 1.05
N SER A 9 -0.79 -16.06 0.51
CA SER A 9 -0.84 -15.00 -0.49
C SER A 9 -0.80 -15.62 -1.88
N SER A 10 -1.90 -15.49 -2.63
CA SER A 10 -1.96 -15.93 -4.03
C SER A 10 -0.90 -15.24 -4.90
N TYR A 11 -0.55 -13.99 -4.59
CA TYR A 11 0.47 -13.24 -5.32
C TYR A 11 1.90 -13.75 -5.08
N LYS A 12 2.20 -14.23 -3.86
CA LYS A 12 3.54 -14.75 -3.51
C LYS A 12 3.63 -16.27 -3.55
N HIS A 13 2.51 -16.96 -3.83
CA HIS A 13 2.36 -18.42 -3.84
C HIS A 13 2.88 -19.11 -2.57
N ARG A 14 2.72 -18.48 -1.41
CA ARG A 14 3.14 -19.00 -0.10
C ARG A 14 2.43 -18.28 1.03
N ASN A 15 2.52 -18.85 2.23
CA ASN A 15 2.05 -18.20 3.45
C ASN A 15 2.94 -16.99 3.76
N THR A 16 2.34 -15.81 3.89
CA THR A 16 3.04 -14.57 4.22
C THR A 16 2.29 -13.79 5.29
N TRP A 17 3.01 -12.88 5.92
CA TRP A 17 2.47 -11.75 6.64
C TRP A 17 2.83 -10.48 5.89
N LYS A 18 2.02 -9.44 6.03
CA LYS A 18 2.26 -8.14 5.42
C LYS A 18 2.05 -7.02 6.41
N ALA A 19 2.84 -5.96 6.28
CA ALA A 19 2.69 -4.70 6.98
C ALA A 19 2.63 -3.56 5.97
N LEU A 20 1.98 -2.48 6.37
CA LEU A 20 2.01 -1.21 5.67
C LEU A 20 3.11 -0.34 6.28
N ILE A 21 3.99 0.18 5.41
CA ILE A 21 5.10 1.04 5.81
C ILE A 21 4.91 2.39 5.10
N GLY A 22 4.89 3.47 5.88
CA GLY A 22 4.94 4.83 5.38
C GLY A 22 6.38 5.35 5.43
N ILE A 23 6.84 5.93 4.32
CA ILE A 23 8.20 6.45 4.18
C ILE A 23 8.11 7.90 3.70
N ALA A 24 8.78 8.81 4.40
CA ALA A 24 8.89 10.21 3.99
C ALA A 24 9.77 10.34 2.73
N PRO A 25 9.65 11.43 1.95
CA PRO A 25 10.46 11.62 0.73
C PRO A 25 11.98 11.59 0.95
N ASN A 26 12.45 11.85 2.16
CA ASN A 26 13.86 11.76 2.55
C ASN A 26 14.30 10.35 2.98
N GLY A 27 13.45 9.33 2.83
CA GLY A 27 13.75 7.93 3.16
C GLY A 27 13.49 7.53 4.61
N VAL A 28 13.08 8.46 5.48
CA VAL A 28 12.77 8.14 6.89
C VAL A 28 11.46 7.37 6.99
N VAL A 29 11.47 6.25 7.73
CA VAL A 29 10.24 5.52 8.05
C VAL A 29 9.41 6.33 9.05
N THR A 30 8.20 6.73 8.65
CA THR A 30 7.29 7.54 9.47
C THR A 30 6.13 6.74 10.06
N PHE A 31 5.88 5.54 9.53
CA PHE A 31 4.77 4.71 9.94
C PHE A 31 5.06 3.23 9.69
N VAL A 32 4.67 2.38 10.65
CA VAL A 32 4.67 0.92 10.51
C VAL A 32 3.39 0.39 11.13
N SER A 33 2.62 -0.38 10.37
CA SER A 33 1.40 -1.03 10.89
C SER A 33 1.72 -2.33 11.63
N SER A 34 0.73 -2.83 12.39
CA SER A 34 0.70 -4.23 12.79
C SER A 34 0.73 -5.17 11.57
N LEU A 35 1.10 -6.43 11.79
CA LEU A 35 1.10 -7.46 10.75
C LEU A 35 -0.31 -7.96 10.44
N PHE A 36 -0.55 -8.22 9.16
CA PHE A 36 -1.79 -8.78 8.63
C PHE A 36 -1.50 -10.08 7.88
N PRO A 37 -2.44 -11.04 7.86
CA PRO A 37 -2.32 -12.24 7.04
C PRO A 37 -2.15 -11.91 5.56
N GLY A 38 -1.32 -12.68 4.85
CA GLY A 38 -0.93 -12.45 3.47
C GLY A 38 -2.08 -12.41 2.46
N SER A 39 -3.23 -13.01 2.78
CA SER A 39 -4.45 -12.96 1.93
C SER A 39 -5.25 -11.66 2.07
N THR A 40 -4.99 -10.84 3.09
CA THR A 40 -5.73 -9.59 3.34
C THR A 40 -5.58 -8.66 2.13
N SER A 41 -6.57 -7.85 1.76
CA SER A 41 -6.37 -6.86 0.67
C SER A 41 -5.57 -5.66 1.16
N ASP A 42 -4.88 -4.96 0.26
CA ASP A 42 -4.10 -3.78 0.62
C ASP A 42 -4.98 -2.65 1.15
N LYS A 43 -6.16 -2.47 0.55
CA LYS A 43 -7.20 -1.55 1.05
C LYS A 43 -7.63 -1.86 2.49
N MET A 44 -7.82 -3.15 2.82
CA MET A 44 -8.20 -3.56 4.18
C MET A 44 -7.06 -3.37 5.18
N VAL A 45 -5.82 -3.60 4.76
CA VAL A 45 -4.64 -3.27 5.57
C VAL A 45 -4.62 -1.76 5.85
N THR A 46 -4.77 -0.91 4.83
CA THR A 46 -4.80 0.55 5.00
C THR A 46 -5.89 0.99 5.97
N LEU A 47 -7.12 0.51 5.79
CA LEU A 47 -8.26 0.83 6.68
C LEU A 47 -8.01 0.47 8.15
N LYS A 48 -7.30 -0.63 8.42
CA LYS A 48 -7.08 -1.14 9.79
C LYS A 48 -5.73 -0.76 10.38
N SER A 49 -4.85 -0.15 9.58
CA SER A 49 -3.46 0.08 9.97
C SER A 49 -3.30 1.19 11.00
N GLY A 50 -4.25 2.12 11.10
CA GLY A 50 -4.08 3.36 11.87
C GLY A 50 -3.43 4.49 11.05
N LEU A 51 -3.20 4.30 9.75
CA LEU A 51 -2.60 5.33 8.88
C LEU A 51 -3.58 6.47 8.61
N LEU A 52 -4.86 6.17 8.36
CA LEU A 52 -5.83 7.16 7.89
C LEU A 52 -6.08 8.25 8.93
N GLU A 53 -6.02 7.90 10.21
CA GLU A 53 -6.18 8.80 11.36
C GLU A 53 -5.00 9.75 11.56
N LYS A 54 -3.86 9.48 10.90
CA LYS A 54 -2.65 10.31 10.96
C LYS A 54 -2.55 11.30 9.80
N LEU A 55 -3.34 11.10 8.75
CA LEU A 55 -3.32 11.95 7.56
C LEU A 55 -4.15 13.20 7.79
N VAL A 56 -3.67 14.33 7.29
CA VAL A 56 -4.34 15.62 7.37
C VAL A 56 -4.59 16.18 5.98
N ALA A 57 -5.56 17.09 5.87
CA ALA A 57 -5.84 17.77 4.60
C ALA A 57 -4.57 18.48 4.08
N GLY A 58 -4.26 18.26 2.80
CA GLY A 58 -3.03 18.73 2.16
C GLY A 58 -1.97 17.65 1.98
N ASP A 59 -2.07 16.52 2.69
CA ASP A 59 -1.12 15.41 2.52
C ASP A 59 -1.22 14.78 1.13
N LEU A 60 -0.06 14.36 0.60
CA LEU A 60 0.06 13.60 -0.63
C LEU A 60 0.69 12.23 -0.35
N ILE A 61 -0.06 11.18 -0.66
CA ILE A 61 0.45 9.81 -0.63
C ILE A 61 0.92 9.43 -2.03
N VAL A 62 2.14 8.90 -2.12
CA VAL A 62 2.63 8.23 -3.32
C VAL A 62 2.58 6.73 -3.09
N ALA A 63 1.84 6.02 -3.92
CA ALA A 63 1.66 4.57 -3.78
C ALA A 63 2.08 3.80 -5.04
N ILE A 64 2.36 2.51 -4.84
CA ILE A 64 2.75 1.60 -5.92
C ILE A 64 1.53 1.21 -6.76
N LYS A 65 1.77 0.72 -7.97
CA LYS A 65 0.78 0.09 -8.85
C LYS A 65 -0.18 -0.83 -8.09
N GLY A 66 -1.48 -0.67 -8.34
CA GLY A 66 -2.52 -1.53 -7.79
C GLY A 66 -2.94 -1.18 -6.36
N PHE A 67 -2.35 -0.14 -5.74
CA PHE A 67 -2.73 0.32 -4.41
C PHE A 67 -3.97 1.22 -4.46
N LEU A 68 -5.11 0.61 -4.80
CA LEU A 68 -6.39 1.27 -5.04
C LEU A 68 -7.08 1.64 -3.71
N ILE A 69 -6.66 2.76 -3.11
CA ILE A 69 -7.17 3.25 -1.82
C ILE A 69 -7.86 4.62 -1.91
N ARG A 70 -8.04 5.19 -3.11
CA ARG A 70 -8.58 6.55 -3.27
C ARG A 70 -9.90 6.77 -2.56
N ASP A 71 -10.76 5.76 -2.55
CA ASP A 71 -12.11 5.85 -2.02
C ASP A 71 -12.20 5.77 -0.49
N ILE A 72 -11.08 5.47 0.19
CA ILE A 72 -11.01 5.39 1.66
C ILE A 72 -10.15 6.51 2.27
N LEU A 73 -9.63 7.43 1.46
CA LEU A 73 -8.80 8.51 1.97
C LEU A 73 -9.65 9.59 2.67
N PRO A 74 -9.12 10.20 3.76
CA PRO A 74 -9.76 11.35 4.37
C PRO A 74 -9.91 12.51 3.38
N GLN A 75 -10.91 13.36 3.64
CA GLN A 75 -11.14 14.54 2.81
C GLN A 75 -9.90 15.45 2.80
N GLY A 76 -9.52 15.93 1.61
CA GLY A 76 -8.37 16.80 1.42
C GLY A 76 -7.02 16.09 1.32
N VAL A 77 -6.97 14.76 1.43
CA VAL A 77 -5.76 13.97 1.17
C VAL A 77 -5.73 13.54 -0.30
N SER A 78 -4.57 13.65 -0.94
CA SER A 78 -4.37 13.27 -2.34
C SER A 78 -3.63 11.94 -2.48
N LEU A 79 -3.96 11.18 -3.52
CA LEU A 79 -3.23 9.97 -3.91
C LEU A 79 -2.62 10.11 -5.30
N ASN A 80 -1.29 10.10 -5.36
CA ASN A 80 -0.54 9.93 -6.59
C ASN A 80 -0.14 8.45 -6.76
N ILE A 81 -0.54 7.87 -7.89
CA ILE A 81 -0.02 6.58 -8.35
C ILE A 81 0.73 6.93 -9.63
N PRO A 82 2.08 6.87 -9.64
CA PRO A 82 2.88 7.26 -10.80
C PRO A 82 2.43 6.55 -12.08
N PRO A 83 2.49 7.24 -13.24
CA PRO A 83 2.13 6.66 -14.52
C PRO A 83 2.99 5.44 -14.82
N PHE A 84 2.40 4.49 -15.54
CA PHE A 84 3.08 3.26 -15.90
C PHE A 84 4.04 3.50 -17.08
N LEU A 85 5.11 2.71 -17.13
CA LEU A 85 5.88 2.53 -18.35
C LEU A 85 5.02 1.70 -19.32
N ASP A 86 4.37 2.37 -20.28
CA ASP A 86 3.72 1.70 -21.41
C ASP A 86 4.73 1.37 -22.53
N THR A 87 5.96 1.87 -22.45
CA THR A 87 7.02 1.62 -23.43
C THR A 87 8.19 0.82 -22.82
N PRO A 88 8.60 -0.31 -23.43
CA PRO A 88 9.69 -1.15 -22.92
C PRO A 88 11.10 -0.65 -23.27
N GLN A 89 11.24 0.44 -24.03
CA GLN A 89 12.54 0.91 -24.52
C GLN A 89 12.90 2.30 -23.97
N PHE A 90 14.06 2.38 -23.30
CA PHE A 90 14.68 3.64 -22.86
C PHE A 90 15.66 4.24 -23.90
N THR A 91 15.83 3.59 -25.06
CA THR A 91 16.71 4.03 -26.15
C THR A 91 16.05 3.80 -27.50
N PRO A 92 16.08 4.78 -28.43
CA PRO A 92 15.82 4.53 -29.85
C PRO A 92 16.95 3.71 -30.46
N ASP A 93 16.64 2.92 -31.50
CA ASP A 93 17.63 2.22 -32.35
C ASP A 93 18.57 3.21 -33.07
#